data_AF-A4SB71-F1
#
_entry.id   AF-A4SB71-F1
#
_cell.length_a   1.000
_cell.length_b   1.000
_cell.length_c   1.000
_cell.angle_alpha   90.00
_cell.angle_beta   90.00
_cell.angle_gamma   90.00
#
_symmetry.space_group_name_H-M   'P 1'
#
loop_
_entity.id
_entity.type
_entity.pdbx_description
1 polymer ?
#
loop_
_entity_poly.entity_id
_entity_poly.type
_entity_poly.pdbx_seq_one_letter_code
_entity_poly.pdbx_strand_id
1 'polypeptide(L)'
;MGVDCQAGACRTWVDDELDAMGEAGAHIPRPGGCCEEDVKKQKEAARMLGELREVDRSTARMRIAEGVVGECGEEDADDEDWARSDGDDDDDEALREIQEARLRELKGAAAIAAAEARRARYVEIKESALGETVRASSRVVAHLVLEGAEQCARIDEVCDDLAPVFAKTKFVRIRPSHDSALMRQHRISALPAMLIFRRGRLTFTTCALDDFGGAENFEEERVTRWLAKHDALPGHPFAEKTVTNVDSDASSDEENDDASDEELFGVNKPCETCGRTYPHKHIRALRPGESMRRADDSDGDYDDDDF
;
A
#
# COMPACT_ATOMS: atom_id res chain seq x y z
N MET A 1 -37.53 -8.79 -5.62
CA MET A 1 -38.64 -7.83 -5.79
C MET A 1 -38.19 -6.86 -6.86
N GLY A 2 -38.62 -7.10 -8.10
CA GLY A 2 -38.19 -6.33 -9.26
C GLY A 2 -38.99 -5.04 -9.35
N VAL A 3 -38.31 -3.91 -9.61
CA VAL A 3 -38.94 -2.63 -9.93
C VAL A 3 -39.08 -2.60 -11.45
N ASP A 4 -40.29 -2.88 -11.97
CA ASP A 4 -40.53 -2.86 -13.40
C ASP A 4 -40.64 -1.41 -13.89
N CYS A 5 -39.63 -0.97 -14.64
CA CYS A 5 -39.57 0.37 -15.22
C CYS A 5 -40.19 0.36 -16.62
N GLN A 6 -41.53 0.32 -16.72
CA GLN A 6 -42.22 0.61 -17.97
C GLN A 6 -42.69 2.07 -17.97
N ALA A 7 -42.22 2.85 -18.95
CA ALA A 7 -42.65 4.22 -19.26
C ALA A 7 -42.22 5.36 -18.31
N GLY A 8 -41.08 5.24 -17.62
CA GLY A 8 -40.46 6.39 -16.92
C GLY A 8 -41.03 6.69 -15.53
N ALA A 9 -41.97 5.88 -15.04
CA ALA A 9 -42.39 5.87 -13.64
C ALA A 9 -41.84 4.61 -12.97
N CYS A 10 -41.03 4.77 -11.91
CA CYS A 10 -40.74 3.66 -11.01
C CYS A 10 -42.02 3.32 -10.24
N ARG A 11 -42.67 2.22 -10.61
CA ARG A 11 -43.80 1.66 -9.87
C ARG A 11 -43.26 0.69 -8.83
N THR A 12 -43.70 0.86 -7.59
CA THR A 12 -43.47 -0.12 -6.53
C THR A 12 -44.74 -0.94 -6.32
N TRP A 13 -44.60 -2.12 -5.69
CA TRP A 13 -45.74 -2.95 -5.30
C TRP A 13 -46.75 -2.17 -4.42
N VAL A 14 -46.31 -1.15 -3.68
CA VAL A 14 -47.16 -0.27 -2.86
C VAL A 14 -48.05 0.61 -3.74
N ASP A 15 -47.59 1.04 -4.92
CA ASP A 15 -48.40 1.82 -5.87
C ASP A 15 -49.54 0.97 -6.47
N ASP A 16 -49.27 -0.31 -6.72
CA ASP A 16 -50.28 -1.25 -7.22
C ASP A 16 -51.37 -1.54 -6.18
N GLU A 17 -51.01 -1.63 -4.89
CA GLU A 17 -51.97 -1.77 -3.79
C GLU A 17 -52.81 -0.51 -3.57
N LEU A 18 -52.21 0.67 -3.69
CA LEU A 18 -52.92 1.94 -3.60
C LEU A 18 -53.90 2.14 -4.77
N ASP A 19 -53.53 1.73 -5.98
CA ASP A 19 -54.41 1.75 -7.15
C ASP A 19 -55.61 0.78 -6.96
N ALA A 20 -55.39 -0.38 -6.34
CA ALA A 20 -56.46 -1.34 -6.01
C ALA A 20 -57.46 -0.82 -4.95
N MET A 21 -57.04 0.11 -4.10
CA MET A 21 -57.88 0.73 -3.06
C MET A 21 -58.81 1.84 -3.58
N GLY A 22 -58.64 2.32 -4.82
CA GLY A 22 -59.50 3.33 -5.43
C GLY A 22 -59.58 4.65 -4.62
N GLU A 23 -60.77 5.22 -4.49
CA GLU A 23 -60.99 6.51 -3.81
C GLU A 23 -60.60 6.51 -2.31
N ALA A 24 -60.56 5.35 -1.65
CA ALA A 24 -60.14 5.23 -0.25
C ALA A 24 -58.63 5.49 -0.04
N GLY A 25 -57.83 5.24 -1.08
CA GLY A 25 -56.38 5.44 -1.07
C GLY A 25 -55.93 6.85 -1.48
N ALA A 26 -56.85 7.71 -1.95
CA ALA A 26 -56.51 9.01 -2.54
C ALA A 26 -55.84 10.00 -1.56
N HIS A 27 -56.00 9.80 -0.25
CA HIS A 27 -55.39 10.64 0.78
C HIS A 27 -53.92 10.26 1.09
N ILE A 28 -53.45 9.10 0.61
CA ILE A 28 -52.12 8.57 0.92
C ILE A 28 -51.14 9.14 -0.11
N PRO A 29 -50.11 9.90 0.31
CA PRO A 29 -49.13 10.46 -0.62
C PRO A 29 -48.33 9.33 -1.26
N ARG A 30 -48.27 9.31 -2.59
CA ARG A 30 -47.43 8.35 -3.32
C ARG A 30 -45.96 8.69 -3.07
N PRO A 31 -45.10 7.70 -2.81
CA PRO A 31 -43.66 7.91 -2.81
C PRO A 31 -43.24 8.36 -4.21
N GLY A 32 -42.98 9.66 -4.37
CA GLY A 32 -42.76 10.31 -5.66
C GLY A 32 -41.59 9.71 -6.44
N GLY A 33 -41.78 9.62 -7.76
CA GLY A 33 -40.85 9.05 -8.73
C GLY A 33 -39.48 9.72 -8.72
N CYS A 34 -38.53 9.07 -8.05
CA CYS A 34 -37.12 9.45 -7.98
C CYS A 34 -36.44 9.42 -9.38
N CYS A 35 -36.89 8.55 -10.29
CA CYS A 35 -36.15 8.21 -11.50
C CYS A 35 -36.12 9.27 -12.61
N GLU A 36 -37.18 10.03 -12.86
CA GLU A 36 -37.19 11.00 -13.96
C GLU A 36 -36.36 12.25 -13.62
N GLU A 37 -36.46 12.68 -12.36
CA GLU A 37 -35.68 13.78 -11.82
C GLU A 37 -34.20 13.38 -11.65
N ASP A 38 -33.91 12.13 -11.26
CA ASP A 38 -32.55 11.60 -11.20
C ASP A 38 -31.93 11.44 -12.59
N VAL A 39 -32.67 10.97 -13.60
CA VAL A 39 -32.17 10.87 -14.99
C VAL A 39 -31.90 12.27 -15.55
N LYS A 40 -32.75 13.25 -15.24
CA LYS A 40 -32.53 14.64 -15.64
C LYS A 40 -31.29 15.23 -14.98
N LYS A 41 -31.12 15.03 -13.67
CA LYS A 41 -29.92 15.44 -12.91
C LYS A 41 -28.66 14.76 -13.43
N GLN A 42 -28.72 13.48 -13.78
CA GLN A 42 -27.59 12.75 -14.38
C GLN A 42 -27.21 13.29 -15.76
N LYS A 43 -28.20 13.60 -16.61
CA LYS A 43 -27.95 14.23 -17.93
C LYS A 43 -27.34 15.63 -17.78
N GLU A 44 -27.85 16.43 -16.86
CA GLU A 44 -27.31 17.76 -16.56
C GLU A 44 -25.88 17.66 -16.00
N ALA A 45 -25.62 16.73 -15.08
CA ALA A 45 -24.29 16.46 -14.54
C ALA A 45 -23.30 16.01 -15.63
N ALA A 46 -23.73 15.13 -16.55
CA ALA A 46 -22.90 14.70 -17.67
C ALA A 46 -22.57 15.86 -18.63
N ARG A 47 -23.52 16.77 -18.88
CA ARG A 47 -23.29 17.98 -19.68
C ARG A 47 -22.24 18.89 -19.01
N MET A 48 -22.41 19.16 -17.72
CA MET A 48 -21.48 19.97 -16.93
C MET A 48 -20.07 19.33 -16.88
N LEU A 49 -19.98 18.00 -16.77
CA LEU A 49 -18.70 17.29 -16.78
C LEU A 49 -18.00 17.36 -18.14
N GLY A 50 -18.76 17.37 -19.23
CA GLY A 50 -18.24 17.58 -20.59
C GLY A 50 -17.64 18.96 -20.76
N GLU A 51 -18.35 20.00 -20.34
CA GLU A 51 -17.88 21.39 -20.36
C GLU A 51 -16.63 21.59 -19.46
N LEU A 52 -16.63 21.01 -18.26
CA LEU A 52 -15.47 21.05 -17.35
C LEU A 52 -14.26 20.32 -17.93
N ARG A 53 -14.46 19.19 -18.62
CA ARG A 53 -13.39 18.41 -19.27
C ARG A 53 -12.70 19.19 -20.39
N GLU A 54 -13.40 20.14 -21.03
CA GLU A 54 -12.82 21.04 -22.03
C GLU A 54 -11.98 22.16 -21.41
N VAL A 55 -12.31 22.58 -20.17
CA VAL A 55 -11.66 23.70 -19.46
C VAL A 55 -10.56 23.21 -18.50
N ASP A 56 -10.53 21.93 -18.14
CA ASP A 56 -9.56 21.37 -17.21
C ASP A 56 -8.11 21.42 -17.76
N ARG A 57 -7.23 22.09 -17.04
CA ARG A 57 -5.81 22.23 -17.41
C ARG A 57 -5.06 20.89 -17.40
N SER A 58 -5.60 19.86 -16.74
CA SER A 58 -5.02 18.51 -16.72
C SER A 58 -5.27 17.73 -18.02
N THR A 59 -6.42 17.93 -18.68
CA THR A 59 -6.70 17.36 -20.02
C THR A 59 -6.01 18.13 -21.13
N ALA A 60 -5.75 19.42 -20.95
CA ALA A 60 -4.87 20.19 -21.84
C ALA A 60 -3.44 19.63 -21.89
N ARG A 61 -2.90 19.11 -20.78
CA ARG A 61 -1.58 18.42 -20.76
C ARG A 61 -1.59 17.11 -21.54
N MET A 62 -2.71 16.36 -21.50
CA MET A 62 -2.90 15.16 -22.32
C MET A 62 -2.96 15.51 -23.81
N ARG A 63 -3.65 16.59 -24.20
CA ARG A 63 -3.67 17.07 -25.60
C ARG A 63 -2.33 17.65 -26.07
N ILE A 64 -1.56 18.29 -25.19
CA ILE A 64 -0.20 18.76 -25.52
C ILE A 64 0.74 17.55 -25.68
N ALA A 65 0.56 16.49 -24.89
CA ALA A 65 1.30 15.23 -25.07
C ALA A 65 0.92 14.51 -26.37
N GLU A 66 -0.35 14.59 -26.79
CA GLU A 66 -0.83 14.06 -28.06
C GLU A 66 -0.39 14.93 -29.27
N GLY A 67 -0.38 16.25 -29.11
CA GLY A 67 0.05 17.23 -30.13
C GLY A 67 1.58 17.38 -30.28
N VAL A 68 2.38 16.89 -29.33
CA VAL A 68 3.84 16.73 -29.51
C VAL A 68 4.18 15.67 -30.57
N VAL A 69 3.19 14.89 -31.03
CA VAL A 69 3.36 13.91 -32.13
C VAL A 69 2.91 14.46 -33.48
N GLY A 70 2.47 15.72 -33.61
CA GLY A 70 2.22 16.27 -34.93
C GLY A 70 1.70 17.69 -34.91
N GLU A 71 2.58 18.64 -35.22
CA GLU A 71 2.37 19.76 -36.15
C GLU A 71 3.67 20.60 -36.17
N CYS A 72 4.57 20.32 -37.13
CA CYS A 72 5.56 21.29 -37.57
C CYS A 72 5.12 21.80 -38.94
N GLY A 73 4.77 23.09 -39.00
CA GLY A 73 4.52 23.82 -40.23
C GLY A 73 5.77 23.98 -41.07
N GLU A 74 5.52 24.09 -42.38
CA GLU A 74 6.41 23.97 -43.52
C GLU A 74 7.44 25.11 -43.63
N GLU A 75 8.69 24.76 -43.98
CA GLU A 75 9.55 25.40 -44.98
C GLU A 75 10.95 24.76 -44.90
N ASP A 76 11.18 23.70 -45.69
CA ASP A 76 12.27 23.59 -46.66
C ASP A 76 12.33 22.15 -47.20
N ALA A 77 12.39 22.04 -48.52
CA ALA A 77 12.42 20.81 -49.28
C ALA A 77 13.63 19.94 -48.91
N ASP A 78 13.42 18.60 -48.90
CA ASP A 78 14.42 17.51 -49.05
C ASP A 78 14.33 16.35 -48.02
N ASP A 79 13.15 16.04 -47.45
CA ASP A 79 13.00 14.89 -46.51
C ASP A 79 12.00 13.79 -46.94
N GLU A 80 11.69 13.66 -48.24
CA GLU A 80 10.80 12.58 -48.75
C GLU A 80 11.49 11.21 -48.96
N ASP A 81 12.68 10.96 -48.43
CA ASP A 81 13.43 9.69 -48.62
C ASP A 81 13.59 8.83 -47.34
N TRP A 82 13.30 9.36 -46.15
CA TRP A 82 13.51 8.60 -44.91
C TRP A 82 12.42 7.58 -44.58
N ALA A 83 11.29 7.62 -45.28
CA ALA A 83 10.15 6.73 -45.03
C ALA A 83 10.05 5.54 -46.02
N ARG A 84 11.06 5.33 -46.87
CA ARG A 84 11.07 4.27 -47.90
C ARG A 84 12.35 3.44 -47.99
N SER A 85 13.20 3.45 -46.96
CA SER A 85 14.29 2.48 -46.84
C SER A 85 13.85 1.31 -45.99
N ASP A 86 13.18 0.35 -46.64
CA ASP A 86 13.03 -1.03 -46.13
C ASP A 86 14.40 -1.60 -45.74
N GLY A 87 14.50 -2.23 -44.57
CA GLY A 87 15.75 -2.88 -44.19
C GLY A 87 15.86 -3.68 -42.89
N ASP A 88 14.84 -3.77 -42.02
CA ASP A 88 14.88 -4.66 -40.83
C ASP A 88 13.46 -5.05 -40.34
N ASP A 89 12.68 -5.72 -41.20
CA ASP A 89 11.35 -6.27 -40.81
C ASP A 89 11.45 -7.55 -39.95
N ASP A 90 12.63 -8.17 -39.83
CA ASP A 90 12.82 -9.42 -39.07
C ASP A 90 13.15 -9.18 -37.57
N ASP A 91 13.72 -8.03 -37.20
CA ASP A 91 14.01 -7.69 -35.79
C ASP A 91 12.76 -7.21 -35.03
N ASP A 92 11.73 -6.75 -35.73
CA ASP A 92 10.48 -6.26 -35.13
C ASP A 92 9.58 -7.38 -34.60
N GLU A 93 9.61 -8.59 -35.17
CA GLU A 93 8.83 -9.72 -34.63
C GLU A 93 9.47 -10.26 -33.34
N ALA A 94 10.78 -10.43 -33.31
CA ALA A 94 11.51 -10.92 -32.14
C ALA A 94 11.43 -9.91 -30.97
N LEU A 95 11.55 -8.60 -31.25
CA LEU A 95 11.39 -7.56 -30.24
C LEU A 95 9.96 -7.47 -29.70
N ARG A 96 8.95 -7.64 -30.57
CA ARG A 96 7.53 -7.72 -30.15
C ARG A 96 7.29 -8.94 -29.26
N GLU A 97 7.82 -10.11 -29.61
CA GLU A 97 7.69 -11.31 -28.77
C GLU A 97 8.32 -11.11 -27.38
N ILE A 98 9.50 -10.47 -27.31
CA ILE A 98 10.14 -10.12 -26.03
C ILE A 98 9.31 -9.12 -25.22
N GLN A 99 8.72 -8.12 -25.87
CA GLN A 99 7.88 -7.12 -25.21
C GLN A 99 6.59 -7.74 -24.68
N GLU A 100 5.94 -8.61 -25.46
CA GLU A 100 4.76 -9.36 -25.06
C GLU A 100 5.05 -10.34 -23.93
N ALA A 101 6.18 -11.04 -23.98
CA ALA A 101 6.62 -11.93 -22.92
C ALA A 101 6.82 -11.18 -21.59
N ARG A 102 7.49 -10.03 -21.63
CA ARG A 102 7.68 -9.16 -20.45
C ARG A 102 6.35 -8.60 -19.93
N LEU A 103 5.46 -8.15 -20.82
CA LEU A 103 4.13 -7.66 -20.43
C LEU A 103 3.30 -8.78 -19.80
N ARG A 104 3.37 -10.00 -20.32
CA ARG A 104 2.67 -11.17 -19.76
C ARG A 104 3.24 -11.57 -18.40
N GLU A 105 4.56 -11.51 -18.21
CA GLU A 105 5.20 -11.75 -16.92
C GLU A 105 4.76 -10.71 -15.88
N LEU A 106 4.81 -9.42 -16.24
CA LEU A 106 4.35 -8.32 -15.36
C LEU A 106 2.87 -8.44 -15.02
N LYS A 107 2.01 -8.72 -16.02
CA LYS A 107 0.57 -8.95 -15.79
C LYS A 107 0.33 -10.18 -14.91
N GLY A 108 1.11 -11.25 -15.10
CA GLY A 108 1.04 -12.46 -14.28
C GLY A 108 1.43 -12.19 -12.82
N ALA A 109 2.55 -11.50 -12.59
CA ALA A 109 2.99 -11.11 -11.26
C ALA A 109 1.98 -10.19 -10.56
N ALA A 110 1.42 -9.22 -11.28
CA ALA A 110 0.38 -8.34 -10.78
C ALA A 110 -0.91 -9.11 -10.42
N ALA A 111 -1.30 -10.09 -11.24
CA ALA A 111 -2.48 -10.92 -10.98
C ALA A 111 -2.29 -11.81 -9.75
N ILE A 112 -1.10 -12.39 -9.56
CA ILE A 112 -0.76 -13.18 -8.36
C ILE A 112 -0.78 -12.29 -7.12
N ALA A 113 -0.14 -11.12 -7.17
CA ALA A 113 -0.14 -10.16 -6.06
C ALA A 113 -1.57 -9.68 -5.72
N ALA A 114 -2.40 -9.41 -6.74
CA ALA A 114 -3.79 -9.04 -6.53
C ALA A 114 -4.63 -10.20 -5.93
N ALA A 115 -4.38 -11.43 -6.35
CA ALA A 115 -5.04 -12.61 -5.77
C ALA A 115 -4.62 -12.85 -4.31
N GLU A 116 -3.34 -12.64 -3.99
CA GLU A 116 -2.84 -12.70 -2.61
C GLU A 116 -3.44 -11.59 -1.75
N ALA A 117 -3.51 -10.35 -2.25
CA ALA A 117 -4.16 -9.25 -1.54
C ALA A 117 -5.65 -9.53 -1.27
N ARG A 118 -6.36 -10.15 -2.23
CA ARG A 118 -7.75 -10.60 -2.01
C ARG A 118 -7.88 -11.67 -0.91
N ARG A 119 -6.86 -12.51 -0.74
CA ARG A 119 -6.80 -13.53 0.32
C ARG A 119 -6.39 -12.93 1.67
N ALA A 120 -5.66 -11.82 1.64
CA ALA A 120 -5.25 -11.04 2.80
C ALA A 120 -6.35 -10.07 3.25
N ARG A 121 -7.58 -10.58 3.40
CA ARG A 121 -8.64 -9.87 4.12
C ARG A 121 -8.56 -10.17 5.61
N TYR A 122 -8.95 -9.21 6.43
CA TYR A 122 -9.30 -9.43 7.82
C TYR A 122 -10.53 -10.35 7.89
N VAL A 123 -10.41 -11.47 8.60
CA VAL A 123 -11.45 -12.49 8.66
C VAL A 123 -11.68 -12.90 10.10
N GLU A 124 -12.95 -13.04 10.47
CA GLU A 124 -13.33 -13.61 11.75
C GLU A 124 -13.20 -15.14 11.72
N ILE A 125 -12.47 -15.69 12.68
CA ILE A 125 -12.29 -17.13 12.84
C ILE A 125 -12.67 -17.57 14.25
N LYS A 126 -13.07 -18.83 14.38
CA LYS A 126 -13.25 -19.48 15.68
C LYS A 126 -11.89 -19.78 16.30
N GLU A 127 -11.83 -19.80 17.62
CA GLU A 127 -10.64 -20.18 18.40
C GLU A 127 -10.01 -21.51 17.93
N SER A 128 -10.84 -22.51 17.64
CA SER A 128 -10.39 -23.83 17.17
C SER A 128 -9.61 -23.78 15.86
N ALA A 129 -9.90 -22.81 14.99
CA ALA A 129 -9.27 -22.66 13.68
C ALA A 129 -7.94 -21.89 13.75
N LEU A 130 -7.62 -21.24 14.88
CA LEU A 130 -6.38 -20.48 15.02
C LEU A 130 -5.15 -21.36 14.76
N GLY A 131 -5.13 -22.57 15.29
CA GLY A 131 -4.01 -23.51 15.11
C GLY A 131 -3.76 -23.89 13.64
N GLU A 132 -4.81 -23.97 12.82
CA GLU A 132 -4.69 -24.23 11.38
C GLU A 132 -4.18 -22.99 10.64
N THR A 133 -4.72 -21.82 10.95
CA THR A 133 -4.29 -20.55 10.32
C THR A 133 -2.82 -20.22 10.60
N VAL A 134 -2.36 -20.48 11.82
CA VAL A 134 -0.96 -20.30 12.27
C VAL A 134 0.01 -21.27 11.59
N ARG A 135 -0.46 -22.46 11.16
CA ARG A 135 0.35 -23.39 10.35
C ARG A 135 0.36 -23.02 8.88
N ALA A 136 -0.75 -22.50 8.36
CA ALA A 136 -0.88 -22.16 6.94
C ALA A 136 -0.12 -20.89 6.54
N SER A 137 0.16 -19.99 7.50
CA SER A 137 0.77 -18.68 7.24
C SER A 137 2.04 -18.48 8.06
N SER A 138 3.04 -17.81 7.47
CA SER A 138 4.31 -17.55 8.16
C SER A 138 4.21 -16.51 9.28
N ARG A 139 3.30 -15.54 9.13
CA ARG A 139 3.01 -14.47 10.09
C ARG A 139 1.50 -14.37 10.26
N VAL A 140 1.03 -14.43 11.50
CA VAL A 140 -0.39 -14.28 11.83
C VAL A 140 -0.53 -13.28 12.97
N VAL A 141 -1.40 -12.30 12.79
CA VAL A 141 -1.81 -11.35 13.81
C VAL A 141 -3.24 -11.70 14.20
N ALA A 142 -3.46 -12.10 15.45
CA ALA A 142 -4.77 -12.41 15.98
C ALA A 142 -5.21 -11.32 16.95
N HIS A 143 -6.32 -10.67 16.63
CA HIS A 143 -6.99 -9.71 17.50
C HIS A 143 -8.08 -10.44 18.30
N LEU A 144 -7.93 -10.50 19.63
CA LEU A 144 -8.95 -10.97 20.53
C LEU A 144 -9.84 -9.81 20.95
N VAL A 145 -11.11 -9.89 20.56
CA VAL A 145 -12.07 -8.80 20.70
C VAL A 145 -12.94 -8.98 21.95
N LEU A 146 -13.20 -7.86 22.63
CA LEU A 146 -14.28 -7.75 23.61
C LEU A 146 -15.49 -7.08 22.95
N GLU A 147 -16.64 -7.76 22.92
CA GLU A 147 -17.86 -7.17 22.37
C GLU A 147 -18.31 -5.96 23.20
N GLY A 148 -18.64 -4.85 22.52
CA GLY A 148 -19.11 -3.62 23.15
C GLY A 148 -18.01 -2.61 23.52
N ALA A 149 -16.73 -2.93 23.30
CA ALA A 149 -15.63 -1.98 23.52
C ALA A 149 -15.31 -1.20 22.22
N GLU A 150 -15.40 0.14 22.28
CA GLU A 150 -15.11 1.03 21.14
C GLU A 150 -13.66 0.91 20.66
N GLN A 151 -12.72 0.65 21.58
CA GLN A 151 -11.31 0.49 21.25
C GLN A 151 -11.08 -0.73 20.35
N CYS A 152 -11.88 -1.79 20.49
CA CYS A 152 -11.80 -2.94 19.60
C CYS A 152 -12.18 -2.58 18.17
N ALA A 153 -13.26 -1.79 18.00
CA ALA A 153 -13.70 -1.35 16.67
C ALA A 153 -12.61 -0.52 15.96
N ARG A 154 -11.92 0.35 16.70
CA ARG A 154 -10.80 1.12 16.15
C ARG A 154 -9.60 0.23 15.77
N ILE A 155 -9.29 -0.80 16.57
CA ILE A 155 -8.27 -1.80 16.20
C ILE A 155 -8.70 -2.58 14.94
N ASP A 156 -9.99 -2.90 14.83
CA ASP A 156 -10.54 -3.61 13.67
C ASP A 156 -10.38 -2.79 12.39
N GLU A 157 -10.68 -1.49 12.43
CA GLU A 157 -10.46 -0.56 11.31
C GLU A 157 -8.99 -0.54 10.86
N VAL A 158 -8.05 -0.42 11.80
CA VAL A 158 -6.61 -0.49 11.51
C VAL A 158 -6.22 -1.84 10.90
N CYS A 159 -6.76 -2.95 11.42
CA CYS A 159 -6.48 -4.28 10.87
C CYS A 159 -7.06 -4.47 9.46
N ASP A 160 -8.25 -3.93 9.19
CA ASP A 160 -8.89 -3.96 7.88
C ASP A 160 -8.09 -3.18 6.84
N ASP A 161 -7.54 -2.03 7.21
CA ASP A 161 -6.69 -1.21 6.34
C ASP A 161 -5.31 -1.85 6.09
N LEU A 162 -4.72 -2.47 7.13
CA LEU A 162 -3.39 -3.10 7.02
C LEU A 162 -3.43 -4.44 6.27
N ALA A 163 -4.52 -5.20 6.38
CA ALA A 163 -4.62 -6.53 5.79
C ALA A 163 -4.33 -6.58 4.26
N PRO A 164 -4.94 -5.74 3.40
CA PRO A 164 -4.67 -5.75 1.97
C PRO A 164 -3.26 -5.25 1.62
N VAL A 165 -2.69 -4.35 2.42
CA VAL A 165 -1.34 -3.80 2.19
C VAL A 165 -0.28 -4.85 2.51
N PHE A 166 -0.48 -5.63 3.59
CA PHE A 166 0.49 -6.61 4.07
C PHE A 166 0.06 -8.04 3.76
N ALA A 167 0.00 -8.40 2.46
CA ALA A 167 -0.47 -9.72 2.02
C ALA A 167 0.33 -10.92 2.61
N LYS A 168 1.56 -10.70 3.06
CA LYS A 168 2.42 -11.71 3.70
C LYS A 168 2.05 -12.01 5.16
N THR A 169 1.27 -11.12 5.79
CA THR A 169 0.82 -11.24 7.18
C THR A 169 -0.68 -11.45 7.21
N LYS A 170 -1.13 -12.53 7.86
CA LYS A 170 -2.55 -12.84 7.96
C LYS A 170 -3.16 -12.19 9.20
N PHE A 171 -4.12 -11.30 9.02
CA PHE A 171 -4.87 -10.70 10.13
C PHE A 171 -6.16 -11.50 10.37
N VAL A 172 -6.43 -11.83 11.63
CA VAL A 172 -7.62 -12.58 12.03
C VAL A 172 -8.26 -11.96 13.26
N ARG A 173 -9.60 -11.98 13.27
CA ARG A 173 -10.42 -11.58 14.41
C ARG A 173 -10.90 -12.81 15.15
N ILE A 174 -10.77 -12.82 16.46
CA ILE A 174 -11.26 -13.91 17.32
C ILE A 174 -12.13 -13.31 18.42
N ARG A 175 -13.32 -13.89 18.60
CA ARG A 175 -14.15 -13.63 19.76
C ARG A 175 -13.93 -14.75 20.78
N PRO A 176 -13.10 -14.53 21.82
CA PRO A 176 -12.89 -15.52 22.87
C PRO A 176 -14.15 -15.65 23.74
N SER A 177 -14.39 -16.86 24.24
CA SER A 177 -15.31 -17.04 25.37
C SER A 177 -14.64 -16.56 26.67
N HIS A 178 -15.46 -16.22 27.68
CA HIS A 178 -15.00 -15.71 28.99
C HIS A 178 -13.97 -16.63 29.68
N ASP A 179 -13.94 -17.92 29.35
CA ASP A 179 -12.95 -18.88 29.86
C ASP A 179 -12.36 -19.70 28.70
N SER A 180 -11.91 -19.01 27.65
CA SER A 180 -11.27 -19.64 26.49
C SER A 180 -9.95 -20.31 26.87
N ALA A 181 -9.68 -21.46 26.26
CA ALA A 181 -8.42 -22.18 26.47
C ALA A 181 -7.23 -21.37 25.97
N LEU A 182 -7.42 -20.61 24.89
CA LEU A 182 -6.45 -19.70 24.30
C LEU A 182 -6.01 -18.60 25.29
N MET A 183 -6.94 -17.96 26.01
CA MET A 183 -6.57 -16.95 27.01
C MET A 183 -5.74 -17.55 28.14
N ARG A 184 -6.11 -18.75 28.64
CA ARG A 184 -5.31 -19.46 29.67
C ARG A 184 -3.94 -19.89 29.15
N GLN A 185 -3.88 -20.43 27.95
CA GLN A 185 -2.64 -20.92 27.34
C GLN A 185 -1.64 -19.79 27.09
N HIS A 186 -2.11 -18.63 26.63
CA HIS A 186 -1.28 -17.48 26.31
C HIS A 186 -1.18 -16.45 27.44
N ARG A 187 -1.72 -16.76 28.63
CA ARG A 187 -1.70 -15.93 29.85
C ARG A 187 -2.21 -14.51 29.62
N ILE A 188 -3.29 -14.39 28.85
CA ILE A 188 -3.92 -13.11 28.55
C ILE A 188 -4.76 -12.71 29.77
N SER A 189 -4.38 -11.61 30.42
CA SER A 189 -5.02 -11.12 31.64
C SER A 189 -6.31 -10.34 31.38
N ALA A 190 -6.37 -9.59 30.28
CA ALA A 190 -7.50 -8.74 29.93
C ALA A 190 -7.64 -8.56 28.41
N LEU A 191 -8.86 -8.21 27.98
CA LEU A 191 -9.23 -7.91 26.59
C LEU A 191 -9.46 -6.40 26.42
N PRO A 192 -9.32 -5.85 25.20
CA PRO A 192 -8.83 -6.52 23.97
C PRO A 192 -7.35 -6.87 24.04
N ALA A 193 -6.95 -7.92 23.35
CA ALA A 193 -5.56 -8.33 23.26
C ALA A 193 -5.15 -8.64 21.82
N MET A 194 -3.88 -8.45 21.49
CA MET A 194 -3.31 -8.82 20.19
C MET A 194 -2.20 -9.84 20.38
N LEU A 195 -2.18 -10.84 19.51
CA LEU A 195 -1.18 -11.90 19.47
C LEU A 195 -0.46 -11.89 18.13
N ILE A 196 0.86 -11.98 18.17
CA ILE A 196 1.69 -12.11 16.97
C ILE A 196 2.32 -13.50 16.96
N PHE A 197 1.98 -14.28 15.93
CA PHE A 197 2.57 -15.57 15.65
C PHE A 197 3.55 -15.47 14.48
N ARG A 198 4.72 -16.06 14.65
CA ARG A 198 5.77 -16.16 13.63
C ARG A 198 6.20 -17.62 13.50
N ARG A 199 6.12 -18.15 12.28
CA ARG A 199 6.49 -19.54 11.93
C ARG A 199 5.88 -20.57 12.91
N GLY A 200 4.60 -20.39 13.25
CA GLY A 200 3.88 -21.31 14.13
C GLY A 200 4.06 -21.07 15.64
N ARG A 201 4.88 -20.10 16.06
CA ARG A 201 5.16 -19.82 17.48
C ARG A 201 4.63 -18.45 17.88
N LEU A 202 4.02 -18.35 19.07
CA LEU A 202 3.68 -17.06 19.66
C LEU A 202 4.98 -16.31 19.97
N THR A 203 5.10 -15.09 19.44
CA THR A 203 6.28 -14.24 19.65
C THR A 203 5.96 -13.15 20.66
N PHE A 204 4.86 -12.43 20.47
CA PHE A 204 4.44 -11.33 21.33
C PHE A 204 2.93 -11.37 21.60
N THR A 205 2.57 -10.89 22.77
CA THR A 205 1.19 -10.71 23.25
C THR A 205 1.10 -9.33 23.88
N THR A 206 0.03 -8.59 23.64
CA THR A 206 -0.19 -7.31 24.33
C THR A 206 -0.73 -7.49 25.74
N CYS A 207 -0.40 -6.55 26.61
CA CYS A 207 -1.05 -6.39 27.91
C CYS A 207 -2.27 -5.48 27.74
N ALA A 208 -3.37 -6.06 27.27
CA ALA A 208 -4.62 -5.35 27.01
C ALA A 208 -4.43 -4.13 26.09
N LEU A 209 -4.88 -2.95 26.54
CA LEU A 209 -4.77 -1.66 25.85
C LEU A 209 -3.56 -0.83 26.27
N ASP A 210 -2.79 -1.25 27.28
CA ASP A 210 -1.72 -0.43 27.88
C ASP A 210 -0.62 -0.10 26.84
N ASP A 211 -0.34 -1.06 25.96
CA ASP A 211 0.59 -0.89 24.83
C ASP A 211 0.13 0.21 23.85
N PHE A 212 -1.18 0.43 23.75
CA PHE A 212 -1.82 1.37 22.83
C PHE A 212 -2.21 2.71 23.46
N GLY A 213 -1.84 2.94 24.73
CA GLY A 213 -2.14 4.18 25.46
C GLY A 213 -3.28 4.07 26.48
N GLY A 214 -3.77 2.86 26.73
CA GLY A 214 -4.84 2.59 27.69
C GLY A 214 -6.23 2.91 27.14
N ALA A 215 -7.25 2.81 27.99
CA ALA A 215 -8.65 2.98 27.59
C ALA A 215 -9.01 4.44 27.22
N GLU A 216 -8.38 5.43 27.86
CA GLU A 216 -8.72 6.85 27.70
C GLU A 216 -7.94 7.53 26.56
N ASN A 217 -6.69 7.14 26.30
CA ASN A 217 -5.82 7.76 25.29
C ASN A 217 -5.43 6.75 24.19
N PHE A 218 -6.42 6.00 23.69
CA PHE A 218 -6.19 5.03 22.63
C PHE A 218 -5.90 5.71 21.28
N GLU A 219 -4.73 5.40 20.71
CA GLU A 219 -4.28 5.92 19.42
C GLU A 219 -4.03 4.78 18.42
N GLU A 220 -4.67 4.86 17.25
CA GLU A 220 -4.53 3.87 16.17
C GLU A 220 -3.09 3.79 15.63
N GLU A 221 -2.38 4.93 15.56
CA GLU A 221 -0.99 4.95 15.11
C GLU A 221 -0.09 4.11 16.03
N ARG A 222 -0.39 4.05 17.33
CA ARG A 222 0.36 3.22 18.29
C ARG A 222 0.16 1.73 18.02
N VAL A 223 -1.01 1.32 17.54
CA VAL A 223 -1.27 -0.07 17.11
C VAL A 223 -0.36 -0.43 15.94
N THR A 224 -0.34 0.40 14.88
CA THR A 224 0.50 0.18 13.71
C THR A 224 1.99 0.20 14.07
N ARG A 225 2.41 1.13 14.94
CA ARG A 225 3.79 1.21 15.42
C ARG A 225 4.20 -0.02 16.23
N TRP A 226 3.32 -0.49 17.12
CA TRP A 226 3.55 -1.71 17.90
C TRP A 226 3.67 -2.94 16.99
N LEU A 227 2.75 -3.11 16.04
CA LEU A 227 2.82 -4.20 15.05
C LEU A 227 4.11 -4.16 14.21
N ALA A 228 4.53 -2.97 13.78
CA ALA A 228 5.76 -2.78 13.01
C ALA A 228 7.00 -3.12 13.83
N LYS A 229 7.07 -2.66 15.09
CA LYS A 229 8.17 -2.95 16.01
C LYS A 229 8.37 -4.45 16.22
N HIS A 230 7.29 -5.23 16.22
CA HIS A 230 7.31 -6.67 16.49
C HIS A 230 7.39 -7.57 15.24
N ASP A 231 7.89 -7.06 14.09
CA ASP A 231 8.05 -7.79 12.81
C ASP A 231 6.73 -8.39 12.25
N ALA A 232 5.57 -7.84 12.65
CA ALA A 232 4.29 -8.22 12.05
C ALA A 232 4.06 -7.52 10.69
N LEU A 233 4.64 -6.33 10.49
CA LEU A 233 4.52 -5.52 9.28
C LEU A 233 5.89 -5.39 8.57
N PRO A 234 6.28 -6.34 7.71
CA PRO A 234 7.57 -6.28 7.04
C PRO A 234 7.64 -5.10 6.08
N GLY A 235 8.67 -4.24 6.24
CA GLY A 235 8.91 -3.08 5.38
C GLY A 235 8.16 -1.81 5.77
N HIS A 236 7.42 -1.81 6.88
CA HIS A 236 6.80 -0.59 7.41
C HIS A 236 7.88 0.42 7.88
N PRO A 237 7.70 1.76 7.72
CA PRO A 237 8.68 2.75 8.16
C PRO A 237 9.04 2.69 9.65
N PHE A 238 8.13 2.19 10.49
CA PHE A 238 8.35 1.98 11.92
C PHE A 238 8.89 0.60 12.29
N ALA A 239 9.14 -0.27 11.31
CA ALA A 239 9.76 -1.56 11.60
C ALA A 239 11.23 -1.32 11.92
N GLU A 240 11.68 -1.76 13.10
CA GLU A 240 13.10 -1.78 13.43
C GLU A 240 13.81 -2.65 12.39
N LYS A 241 14.85 -2.11 11.74
CA LYS A 241 15.69 -2.89 10.84
C LYS A 241 16.43 -3.92 11.69
N THR A 242 15.88 -5.13 11.76
CA THR A 242 16.64 -6.25 12.28
C THR A 242 17.87 -6.40 11.41
N VAL A 243 19.04 -6.07 11.96
CA VAL A 243 20.34 -6.43 11.38
C VAL A 243 20.39 -7.95 11.37
N THR A 244 19.92 -8.56 10.28
CA THR A 244 20.13 -9.98 10.04
C THR A 244 21.59 -10.14 9.66
N ASN A 245 22.44 -10.36 10.65
CA ASN A 245 23.74 -10.98 10.42
C ASN A 245 23.46 -12.31 9.73
N VAL A 246 23.80 -12.38 8.45
CA VAL A 246 23.84 -13.63 7.71
C VAL A 246 25.09 -14.37 8.21
N ASP A 247 24.86 -15.39 9.03
CA ASP A 247 25.90 -16.28 9.55
C ASP A 247 26.69 -16.87 8.38
N SER A 248 27.88 -16.32 8.16
CA SER A 248 28.94 -16.95 7.38
C SER A 248 29.79 -17.70 8.41
N ASP A 249 29.68 -19.02 8.33
CA ASP A 249 30.48 -20.02 9.03
C ASP A 249 31.99 -19.70 8.95
N ALA A 250 32.58 -19.30 10.09
CA ALA A 250 34.02 -19.40 10.36
C ALA A 250 34.32 -19.17 11.87
N SER A 251 34.49 -20.28 12.58
CA SER A 251 35.47 -20.54 13.65
C SER A 251 35.68 -19.53 14.80
N SER A 252 35.34 -20.01 16.01
CA SER A 252 36.04 -19.92 17.32
C SER A 252 37.12 -18.83 17.48
N ASP A 253 36.90 -17.89 18.40
CA ASP A 253 37.59 -17.92 19.71
C ASP A 253 36.99 -16.89 20.68
N GLU A 254 36.88 -17.30 21.94
CA GLU A 254 36.44 -16.49 23.06
C GLU A 254 37.60 -15.66 23.59
N GLU A 255 37.47 -14.33 23.65
CA GLU A 255 38.13 -13.53 24.68
C GLU A 255 37.14 -12.49 25.24
N ASN A 256 37.07 -12.49 26.56
CA ASN A 256 36.23 -11.67 27.39
C ASN A 256 37.09 -10.51 27.90
N ASP A 257 36.80 -9.28 27.47
CA ASP A 257 37.44 -8.08 28.03
C ASP A 257 36.40 -7.01 28.40
N ASP A 258 36.54 -6.58 29.64
CA ASP A 258 35.81 -5.54 30.36
C ASP A 258 36.35 -4.14 29.98
N ALA A 259 35.51 -3.12 30.14
CA ALA A 259 35.79 -1.68 30.10
C ALA A 259 36.17 -1.01 28.76
N SER A 260 35.28 -0.15 28.24
CA SER A 260 35.50 1.31 28.15
C SER A 260 34.43 2.02 27.30
N ASP A 261 33.93 3.14 27.84
CA ASP A 261 33.05 4.13 27.21
C ASP A 261 33.82 4.87 26.09
N GLU A 262 33.63 4.50 24.82
CA GLU A 262 34.21 5.22 23.67
C GLU A 262 33.25 5.16 22.46
N GLU A 263 32.73 6.34 22.10
CA GLU A 263 32.43 6.85 20.76
C GLU A 263 31.42 6.11 19.83
N LEU A 264 30.18 6.61 19.87
CA LEU A 264 29.15 6.36 18.85
C LEU A 264 29.49 7.11 17.54
N PHE A 265 30.35 6.51 16.71
CA PHE A 265 30.70 7.05 15.39
C PHE A 265 29.49 7.17 14.44
N GLY A 266 29.17 8.41 14.05
CA GLY A 266 28.94 8.70 12.62
C GLY A 266 27.52 8.89 12.08
N VAL A 267 26.45 8.93 12.88
CA VAL A 267 25.09 8.97 12.30
C VAL A 267 24.61 10.37 11.86
N ASN A 268 25.29 11.47 12.23
CA ASN A 268 24.72 12.81 12.07
C ASN A 268 25.60 13.85 11.33
N LYS A 269 26.71 13.47 10.68
CA LYS A 269 27.49 14.45 9.90
C LYS A 269 26.74 14.81 8.59
N PRO A 270 26.39 16.09 8.35
CA PRO A 270 25.73 16.49 7.12
C PRO A 270 26.68 16.29 5.92
N CYS A 271 26.18 15.76 4.81
CA CYS A 271 26.97 15.58 3.60
C CYS A 271 27.57 16.91 3.14
N GLU A 272 28.88 16.94 2.87
CA GLU A 272 29.60 18.16 2.50
C GLU A 272 29.11 18.79 1.19
N THR A 273 28.46 18.02 0.31
CA THR A 273 27.99 18.49 -0.99
C THR A 273 26.55 19.04 -0.98
N CYS A 274 25.66 18.59 -0.08
CA CYS A 274 24.28 19.11 -0.02
C CYS A 274 23.65 19.22 1.38
N GLY A 275 24.42 18.97 2.43
CA GLY A 275 23.98 19.10 3.82
C GLY A 275 23.00 18.03 4.31
N ARG A 276 22.69 17.01 3.49
CA ARG A 276 21.75 15.94 3.90
C ARG A 276 22.41 14.98 4.88
N THR A 277 21.67 14.62 5.92
CA THR A 277 22.10 13.76 7.04
C THR A 277 21.76 12.28 6.85
N TYR A 278 21.27 11.88 5.67
CA TYR A 278 20.94 10.49 5.33
C TYR A 278 21.75 10.01 4.12
N PRO A 279 22.00 8.69 3.95
CA PRO A 279 22.80 8.16 2.84
C PRO A 279 22.17 8.47 1.48
N HIS A 280 22.92 9.11 0.59
CA HIS A 280 22.51 9.41 -0.79
C HIS A 280 23.74 9.43 -1.71
N LYS A 281 23.52 9.29 -3.02
CA LYS A 281 24.56 9.43 -4.06
C LYS A 281 24.30 10.69 -4.86
N HIS A 282 25.35 11.49 -5.09
CA HIS A 282 25.30 12.64 -5.98
C HIS A 282 25.44 12.20 -7.43
N ILE A 283 24.34 12.19 -8.18
CA ILE A 283 24.37 11.98 -9.62
C ILE A 283 24.52 13.35 -10.27
N ARG A 284 25.72 13.64 -10.79
CA ARG A 284 25.99 14.89 -11.51
C ARG A 284 25.28 14.81 -12.86
N ALA A 285 24.25 15.62 -13.07
CA ALA A 285 23.67 15.78 -14.40
C ALA A 285 24.75 16.36 -15.31
N LEU A 286 25.23 15.57 -16.29
CA LEU A 286 26.07 16.09 -17.35
C LEU A 286 25.22 17.08 -18.15
N ARG A 287 25.35 18.37 -17.83
CA ARG A 287 24.90 19.41 -18.76
C ARG A 287 25.82 19.35 -19.99
N PRO A 288 25.29 19.44 -21.21
CA PRO A 288 26.14 19.57 -22.39
C PRO A 288 26.97 20.85 -22.25
N GLY A 289 28.28 20.74 -22.04
CA GLY A 289 29.20 21.89 -22.12
C GLY A 289 30.32 22.03 -21.08
N GLU A 290 30.45 21.20 -20.04
CA GLU A 290 31.59 21.30 -19.11
C GLU A 290 32.68 20.25 -19.40
N SER A 291 33.80 20.70 -19.96
CA SER A 291 35.01 19.91 -20.16
C SER A 291 35.76 19.65 -18.85
N MET A 292 36.18 18.41 -18.67
CA MET A 292 37.01 17.86 -17.60
C MET A 292 38.25 18.74 -17.31
N ARG A 293 38.29 19.43 -16.16
CA ARG A 293 39.55 19.99 -15.63
C ARG A 293 40.28 18.89 -14.89
N ARG A 294 41.45 18.49 -15.41
CA ARG A 294 42.44 17.65 -14.72
C ARG A 294 42.76 18.29 -13.36
N ALA A 295 42.75 17.47 -12.31
CA ALA A 295 43.41 17.85 -11.07
C ALA A 295 44.92 17.69 -11.27
N ASP A 296 45.66 18.76 -11.04
CA ASP A 296 47.11 18.75 -10.96
C ASP A 296 47.54 18.02 -9.69
N ASP A 297 48.38 16.98 -9.84
CA ASP A 297 49.12 16.36 -8.74
C ASP A 297 50.20 17.35 -8.27
N SER A 298 50.01 17.91 -7.07
CA SER A 298 51.00 18.71 -6.36
C SER A 298 51.49 17.87 -5.17
N ASP A 299 52.45 16.98 -5.43
CA ASP A 299 53.21 16.30 -4.37
C ASP A 299 54.12 17.31 -3.68
N GLY A 300 53.75 17.66 -2.45
CA GLY A 300 54.54 18.48 -1.53
C GLY A 300 55.57 17.65 -0.77
N ASP A 301 56.70 18.30 -0.52
CA ASP A 301 57.91 17.91 0.21
C ASP A 301 57.71 16.95 1.39
N TYR A 302 58.60 15.96 1.49
CA TYR A 302 58.94 15.29 2.75
C TYR A 302 60.33 15.74 3.20
N ASP A 303 60.33 16.25 4.43
CA ASP A 303 61.45 16.79 5.18
C ASP A 303 62.59 15.79 5.43
N ASP A 304 63.79 16.39 5.52
CA ASP A 304 65.03 15.96 6.16
C ASP A 304 64.83 15.16 7.45
N ASP A 305 65.56 14.04 7.60
CA ASP A 305 65.99 13.56 8.92
C ASP A 305 67.37 12.86 8.82
N ASP A 306 68.33 13.48 9.52
CA ASP A 306 69.63 12.99 9.98
C ASP A 306 69.59 11.55 10.53
N PHE A 307 70.49 10.67 10.06
CA PHE A 307 71.54 9.95 10.85
C PHE A 307 72.30 8.91 10.01
#